data_AF-G6Y405-F1
#
_entry.id   AF-G6Y405-F1
#
_cell.length_a   1.000
_cell.length_b   1.000
_cell.length_c   1.000
_cell.angle_alpha   90.00
_cell.angle_beta   90.00
_cell.angle_gamma   90.00
#
_symmetry.space_group_name_H-M   'P 1'
#
loop_
_entity.id
_entity.type
_entity.pdbx_description
1 polymer ?
#
loop_
_entity_poly.entity_id
_entity_poly.type
_entity_poly.pdbx_seq_one_letter_code
_entity_poly.pdbx_strand_id
1 'polypeptide(L)' 'MDHHLASGEDAGNTRNGYGRKTVTTETGKLETDVPRDRQSSFEPQLIAKYL' A
#
# COMPACT_ATOMS: atom_id res chain seq x y z
N MET A 1 24.82 20.36 6.73
CA MET A 1 23.56 20.01 7.41
C MET A 1 22.48 20.29 6.40
N ASP A 2 22.20 19.29 5.57
CA ASP A 2 21.46 19.50 4.33
C ASP A 2 19.95 19.52 4.62
N HIS A 3 19.31 20.59 4.15
CA HIS A 3 17.90 20.90 4.34
C HIS A 3 17.01 19.84 3.65
N HIS A 4 16.55 18.85 4.41
CA HIS A 4 15.57 17.85 3.95
C HIS A 4 14.12 18.28 4.17
N LEU A 5 13.77 19.49 3.75
CA LEU A 5 12.36 19.89 3.70
C LEU A 5 12.04 20.30 2.27
N ALA A 6 11.82 19.30 1.42
CA ALA A 6 11.04 19.50 0.22
C ALA A 6 9.68 20.06 0.66
N SER A 7 9.48 21.31 0.30
CA SER A 7 8.29 22.14 0.48
C SER A 7 7.00 21.33 0.33
N GLY A 8 6.21 21.32 1.40
CA GLY A 8 4.98 20.53 1.57
C GLY A 8 3.77 21.03 0.77
N GLU A 9 3.94 21.37 -0.51
CA GLU A 9 2.84 21.76 -1.40
C GLU A 9 2.63 20.79 -2.58
N ASP A 10 3.56 19.84 -2.83
CA ASP A 10 3.42 18.77 -3.84
C ASP A 10 3.52 17.34 -3.26
N ALA A 11 3.49 17.18 -1.94
CA ALA A 11 3.54 15.87 -1.29
C ALA A 11 2.14 15.23 -1.24
N GLY A 12 1.52 15.06 -2.42
CA GLY A 12 0.25 14.34 -2.56
C GLY A 12 0.32 12.89 -2.08
N ASN A 13 -0.78 12.15 -2.24
CA ASN A 13 -0.77 10.75 -1.87
C ASN A 13 0.21 9.96 -2.74
N THR A 14 1.12 9.22 -2.11
CA THR A 14 2.22 8.50 -2.77
C THR A 14 2.27 7.07 -2.26
N ARG A 15 2.92 6.17 -3.00
CA ARG A 15 3.15 4.79 -2.54
C ARG A 15 4.07 4.79 -1.32
N ASN A 16 3.74 3.96 -0.34
CA ASN A 16 4.46 3.78 0.91
C ASN A 16 4.73 2.28 1.17
N GLY A 17 5.45 1.66 0.24
CA GLY A 17 5.86 0.26 0.34
C GLY A 17 4.75 -0.76 0.01
N TYR A 18 4.98 -1.99 0.48
CA TYR A 18 4.14 -3.15 0.21
C TYR A 18 3.84 -3.91 1.51
N GLY A 19 2.64 -4.47 1.61
CA GLY A 19 2.25 -5.38 2.68
C GLY A 19 2.03 -6.78 2.14
N ARG A 20 2.62 -7.78 2.78
CA ARG A 20 2.42 -9.20 2.42
C ARG A 20 1.02 -9.65 2.82
N LYS A 21 0.32 -10.33 1.91
CA LYS A 21 -0.98 -10.97 2.15
C LYS A 21 -0.96 -12.39 1.59
N THR A 22 -1.49 -13.34 2.36
CA THR A 22 -1.74 -14.70 1.88
C THR A 22 -3.22 -14.85 1.57
N VAL A 23 -3.54 -15.16 0.32
CA VAL A 23 -4.90 -15.35 -0.20
C VAL A 23 -5.16 -16.84 -0.33
N THR A 24 -6.19 -17.34 0.34
CA THR A 24 -6.65 -18.71 0.17
C THR A 24 -7.57 -18.77 -1.05
N THR A 25 -7.24 -19.65 -1.99
CA THR A 25 -8.01 -19.95 -3.19
C THR A 25 -8.38 -21.43 -3.19
N GLU A 26 -9.23 -21.86 -4.13
CA GLU A 26 -9.63 -23.28 -4.25
C GLU A 26 -8.43 -24.21 -4.53
N THR A 27 -7.42 -23.73 -5.27
CA THR A 27 -6.24 -24.51 -5.64
C THR A 27 -5.11 -24.42 -4.62
N GLY A 28 -5.23 -23.58 -3.59
CA GLY A 28 -4.23 -23.45 -2.54
C GLY A 28 -4.04 -22.01 -2.04
N LYS A 29 -2.93 -21.78 -1.35
CA LYS A 29 -2.55 -20.47 -0.80
C LYS A 29 -1.63 -19.72 -1.76
N LEU A 30 -1.94 -18.45 -2.00
CA LEU A 30 -1.16 -17.53 -2.82
C LEU A 30 -0.60 -16.40 -1.96
N GLU A 31 0.71 -16.20 -1.97
CA GLU A 31 1.33 -15.02 -1.36
C GLU A 31 1.40 -13.88 -2.37
N THR A 32 1.04 -12.66 -1.93
CA THR A 32 1.05 -11.46 -2.77
C THR A 32 1.50 -10.24 -1.97
N ASP A 33 2.23 -9.34 -2.62
CA ASP A 33 2.67 -8.07 -2.05
C ASP A 33 1.73 -6.96 -2.52
N VAL A 34 0.94 -6.43 -1.57
CA VAL A 34 -0.09 -5.41 -1.84
C VAL A 34 0.52 -4.02 -1.67
N PRO A 35 0.54 -3.17 -2.71
CA PRO A 35 1.02 -1.80 -2.57
C PRO A 35 0.10 -1.01 -1.64
N ARG A 36 0.70 -0.15 -0.81
CA ARG A 36 -0.04 0.76 0.08
C ARG A 36 0.30 2.20 -0.24
N ASP A 37 -0.66 3.08 -0.06
CA ASP A 37 -0.48 4.52 -0.18
C ASP A 37 -0.20 5.13 1.20
N ARG A 38 0.48 6.28 1.24
CA ARG A 38 0.89 6.93 2.49
C ARG A 38 -0.31 7.38 3.32
N GLN A 39 -1.39 7.75 2.67
CA GLN A 39 -2.63 8.18 3.34
C GLN A 39 -3.55 7.02 3.71
N SER A 40 -3.19 5.77 3.35
CA SER A 40 -4.03 4.57 3.55
C SER A 40 -5.44 4.67 2.94
N SER A 41 -5.64 5.55 1.97
CA SER A 41 -6.93 5.85 1.34
C SER A 41 -7.24 4.93 0.15
N PHE A 42 -6.29 4.14 -0.33
CA PHE A 42 -6.54 3.20 -1.43
C PHE A 42 -7.38 2.01 -0.94
N GLU A 43 -8.54 1.79 -1.56
CA GLU A 43 -9.39 0.62 -1.33
C GLU A 43 -9.21 -0.41 -2.46
N PRO A 44 -8.58 -1.58 -2.19
CA PRO A 44 -8.41 -2.64 -3.17
C PRO A 44 -9.76 -3.18 -3.65
N GLN A 45 -9.93 -3.27 -4.97
CA GLN A 45 -11.21 -3.66 -5.58
C GLN A 45 -11.46 -5.18 -5.58
N LEU A 46 -10.41 -5.99 -5.77
CA LEU A 46 -10.54 -7.44 -5.94
C LEU A 46 -10.43 -8.22 -4.64
N ILE A 47 -9.51 -7.81 -3.77
CA ILE A 47 -9.28 -8.49 -2.49
C ILE A 47 -9.27 -7.43 -1.39
N ALA A 48 -10.42 -7.25 -0.74
CA ALA A 48 -10.63 -6.22 0.26
C ALA A 48 -9.60 -6.26 1.41
N LYS A 49 -9.43 -5.11 2.06
CA LYS A 49 -8.69 -5.02 3.32
C LYS A 49 -9.37 -5.91 4.38
N TYR A 50 -8.58 -6.36 5.35
CA TYR A 50 -9.16 -6.88 6.58
C TYR A 50 -9.85 -5.71 7.31
N LEU A 51 -11.05 -5.93 7.83
CA LEU A 51 -11.75 -4.99 8.71
C LEU A 51 -11.12 -4.99 10.11
#